data_AF-Q0SCS9-F1
#
_entry.id   AF-Q0SCS9-F1
#
_cell.length_a   1.000
_cell.length_b   1.000
_cell.length_c   1.000
_cell.angle_alpha   90.00
_cell.angle_beta   90.00
_cell.angle_gamma   90.00
#
_symmetry.space_group_name_H-M   'P 1'
#
loop_
_entity.id
_entity.type
_entity.pdbx_description
1 polymer ?
#
loop_
_entity_poly.entity_id
_entity_poly.type
_entity_poly.pdbx_seq_one_letter_code
_entity_poly.pdbx_strand_id
1 'polypeptide(L)'
;MPASCCGLIGLKPSRGRIPCGPLVGEAGFGHIYEFALTRIVRDTAHLLDAVAAPAVGEKYTAPTPSGLYADAVRADPGRLRVTLTTEPWGVGAVDAQVSEATVVAGTILEWIGHTVTETRPQFDAEDVVEASTLTAIATDAAILRAPRRPDPALLEAVSRTVLQEAQAFTALDVAAALDAQHRVTCSSPDSICS
;
A
#
# COMPACT_ATOMS: atom_id res chain seq x y z
N MET A 1 -6.83 -2.40 5.59
CA MET A 1 -7.40 -3.02 6.81
C MET A 1 -8.84 -2.59 7.10
N PRO A 2 -9.17 -1.29 7.30
CA PRO A 2 -10.53 -0.90 7.71
C PRO A 2 -11.63 -1.35 6.74
N ALA A 3 -11.37 -1.28 5.44
CA ALA A 3 -12.28 -1.80 4.41
C ALA A 3 -12.70 -3.26 4.65
N SER A 4 -11.72 -4.15 4.86
CA SER A 4 -11.96 -5.58 5.08
C SER A 4 -12.78 -5.83 6.35
N CYS A 5 -12.42 -5.16 7.44
CA CYS A 5 -13.12 -5.30 8.72
C CYS A 5 -14.56 -4.75 8.70
N CYS A 6 -14.85 -3.78 7.82
CA CYS A 6 -16.13 -3.09 7.77
C CYS A 6 -17.00 -3.48 6.56
N GLY A 7 -16.58 -4.44 5.74
CA GLY A 7 -17.32 -4.85 4.53
C GLY A 7 -17.43 -3.74 3.48
N LEU A 8 -16.36 -2.95 3.30
CA LEU A 8 -16.27 -1.85 2.35
C LEU A 8 -15.22 -2.11 1.27
N ILE A 9 -15.26 -1.33 0.20
CA ILE A 9 -14.20 -1.28 -0.82
C ILE A 9 -13.13 -0.30 -0.34
N GLY A 10 -11.89 -0.80 -0.22
CA GLY A 10 -10.70 0.03 0.03
C GLY A 10 -9.68 -0.18 -1.07
N LEU A 11 -9.42 0.87 -1.84
CA LEU A 11 -8.40 0.88 -2.88
C LEU A 11 -7.16 1.62 -2.37
N LYS A 12 -5.98 0.99 -2.49
CA LYS A 12 -4.69 1.69 -2.41
C LYS A 12 -4.21 1.97 -3.84
N PRO A 13 -4.30 3.22 -4.34
CA PRO A 13 -3.87 3.53 -5.70
C PRO A 13 -2.38 3.25 -5.93
N SER A 14 -1.97 3.25 -7.20
CA SER A 14 -0.55 3.23 -7.57
C SER A 14 0.17 4.44 -6.96
N ARG A 15 1.44 4.28 -6.59
CA ARG A 15 2.27 5.39 -6.09
C ARG A 15 2.32 6.53 -7.11
N GLY A 16 2.09 7.76 -6.66
CA GLY A 16 2.00 8.94 -7.53
C GLY A 16 0.71 9.04 -8.34
N ARG A 17 -0.33 8.25 -8.02
CA ARG A 17 -1.66 8.40 -8.65
C ARG A 17 -2.48 9.52 -8.02
N ILE A 18 -2.45 9.60 -6.69
CA ILE A 18 -3.12 10.64 -5.90
C ILE A 18 -2.03 11.56 -5.35
N PRO A 19 -2.16 12.89 -5.51
CA PRO A 19 -1.20 13.83 -4.94
C PRO A 19 -1.26 13.82 -3.41
N CYS A 20 -0.11 13.97 -2.76
CA CYS A 20 -0.01 14.13 -1.30
C CYS A 20 0.08 15.61 -0.88
N GLY A 21 0.37 16.51 -1.83
CA GLY A 21 0.41 17.95 -1.62
C GLY A 21 -0.96 18.62 -1.46
N PRO A 22 -0.99 19.94 -1.19
CA PRO A 22 0.16 20.85 -1.11
C PRO A 22 0.82 20.92 0.28
N LEU A 23 0.20 20.34 1.31
CA LEU A 23 0.67 20.44 2.70
C LEU A 23 1.83 19.49 3.02
N VAL A 24 1.95 18.40 2.27
CA VAL A 24 2.99 17.38 2.44
C VAL A 24 3.69 17.21 1.09
N GLY A 25 5.01 17.42 1.06
CA GLY A 25 5.81 17.20 -0.16
C GLY A 25 6.36 15.77 -0.30
N GLU A 26 6.26 14.97 0.75
CA GLU A 26 6.70 13.57 0.78
C GLU A 26 5.94 12.81 1.85
N ALA A 27 4.94 12.04 1.44
CA ALA A 27 4.16 11.22 2.35
C ALA A 27 4.81 9.83 2.51
N GLY A 28 5.63 9.67 3.55
CA GLY A 28 6.14 8.36 3.93
C GLY A 28 7.11 7.72 2.95
N PHE A 29 7.93 8.48 2.23
CA PHE A 29 8.81 7.94 1.17
C PHE A 29 8.02 7.16 0.09
N GLY A 30 6.82 7.66 -0.22
CA GLY A 30 5.86 7.00 -1.10
C GLY A 30 5.17 5.77 -0.51
N HIS A 31 5.19 5.57 0.80
CA HIS A 31 4.47 4.49 1.49
C HIS A 31 3.11 4.91 2.05
N ILE A 32 2.83 6.21 2.17
CA ILE A 32 1.55 6.72 2.65
C ILE A 32 0.72 7.15 1.45
N TYR A 33 -0.55 6.73 1.46
CA TYR A 33 -1.49 6.93 0.37
C TYR A 33 -2.79 7.46 0.94
N GLU A 34 -3.30 8.53 0.33
CA GLU A 34 -4.63 9.05 0.63
C GLU A 34 -5.60 8.53 -0.43
N PHE A 35 -6.71 7.95 0.03
CA PHE A 35 -7.85 7.64 -0.81
C PHE A 35 -9.10 7.39 0.04
N ALA A 36 -10.19 6.90 -0.56
CA ALA A 36 -11.45 6.70 0.13
C ALA A 36 -11.81 5.22 0.35
N LEU A 37 -12.69 5.04 1.33
CA LEU A 37 -13.53 3.86 1.48
C LEU A 37 -14.87 4.11 0.78
N THR A 38 -15.32 3.15 -0.03
CA THR A 38 -16.62 3.23 -0.71
C THR A 38 -17.40 1.94 -0.49
N ARG A 39 -18.68 1.91 -0.94
CA ARG A 39 -19.52 0.70 -0.84
C ARG A 39 -19.56 -0.10 -2.13
N ILE A 40 -19.22 0.50 -3.27
CA ILE A 40 -19.28 -0.15 -4.58
C ILE A 40 -18.10 0.29 -5.46
N VAL A 41 -17.63 -0.63 -6.31
CA VAL A 41 -16.46 -0.42 -7.20
C VAL A 41 -16.65 0.77 -8.14
N ARG A 42 -17.88 0.99 -8.62
CA ARG A 42 -18.20 2.14 -9.49
C ARG A 42 -17.86 3.48 -8.83
N ASP A 43 -18.18 3.65 -7.55
CA ASP A 43 -17.95 4.92 -6.84
C ASP A 43 -16.46 5.14 -6.59
N THR A 44 -15.71 4.07 -6.30
CA THR A 44 -14.25 4.09 -6.22
C THR A 44 -13.64 4.62 -7.52
N ALA A 45 -14.12 4.14 -8.67
CA ALA A 45 -13.60 4.54 -9.96
C ALA A 45 -13.91 6.02 -10.30
N HIS A 46 -15.15 6.47 -10.08
CA HIS A 46 -15.50 7.88 -10.30
C HIS A 46 -14.73 8.82 -9.37
N LEU A 47 -14.51 8.40 -8.11
CA LEU A 47 -13.71 9.20 -7.21
C LEU A 47 -12.25 9.24 -7.66
N LEU A 48 -11.71 8.12 -8.15
CA LEU A 48 -10.36 8.09 -8.69
C LEU A 48 -10.22 9.03 -9.90
N ASP A 49 -11.20 9.07 -10.80
CA ASP A 49 -11.24 10.05 -11.91
C ASP A 49 -11.27 11.50 -11.41
N ALA A 50 -11.98 11.76 -10.31
CA ALA A 50 -12.12 13.10 -9.76
C ALA A 50 -10.87 13.60 -9.04
N VAL A 51 -10.09 12.71 -8.41
CA VAL A 51 -8.97 13.10 -7.53
C VAL A 51 -7.59 12.67 -8.04
N ALA A 52 -7.50 11.82 -9.05
CA ALA A 52 -6.22 11.47 -9.68
C ALA A 52 -5.76 12.60 -10.60
N ALA A 53 -4.97 13.52 -10.06
CA ALA A 53 -4.38 14.61 -10.81
C ALA A 53 -2.91 14.78 -10.45
N PRO A 54 -1.98 14.79 -11.43
CA PRO A 54 -0.60 15.19 -11.19
C PRO A 54 -0.59 16.63 -10.67
N ALA A 55 -0.10 16.84 -9.44
CA ALA A 55 0.05 18.17 -8.86
C ALA A 55 1.50 18.67 -9.00
N VAL A 56 1.68 19.99 -9.07
CA VAL A 56 3.02 20.61 -9.10
C VAL A 56 3.75 20.27 -7.80
N GLY A 57 4.97 19.74 -7.92
CA GLY A 57 5.84 19.42 -6.79
C GLY A 57 5.75 17.98 -6.28
N GLU A 58 4.90 17.13 -6.87
CA GLU A 58 4.87 15.70 -6.56
C GLU A 58 6.16 15.00 -6.97
N LYS A 59 6.67 14.09 -6.12
CA LYS A 59 7.93 13.36 -6.38
C LYS A 59 7.75 12.08 -7.16
N TYR A 60 6.54 11.52 -7.16
CA TYR A 60 6.22 10.27 -7.83
C TYR A 60 5.11 10.48 -8.85
N THR A 61 5.23 9.80 -9.98
CA THR A 61 4.24 9.85 -11.06
C THR A 61 3.83 8.44 -11.42
N ALA A 62 2.53 8.15 -11.33
CA ALA A 62 1.97 6.91 -11.87
C ALA A 62 1.82 7.01 -13.40
N PRO A 63 1.89 5.88 -14.15
CA PRO A 63 1.63 5.89 -15.59
C PRO A 63 0.28 6.54 -15.93
N THR A 64 0.24 7.36 -16.98
CA THR A 64 -1.01 8.00 -17.42
C THR A 64 -2.05 6.93 -17.77
N PRO A 65 -3.29 7.00 -17.24
CA PRO A 65 -4.33 6.05 -17.58
C PRO A 65 -4.74 6.23 -19.05
N SER A 66 -5.16 5.15 -19.70
CA SER A 66 -5.64 5.19 -21.09
C SER A 66 -7.00 5.87 -21.28
N GLY A 67 -7.70 6.14 -20.19
CA GLY A 67 -9.03 6.78 -20.16
C GLY A 67 -9.53 6.92 -18.72
N LEU A 68 -10.83 7.15 -18.56
CA LEU A 68 -11.47 7.23 -17.25
C LEU A 68 -11.57 5.85 -16.60
N TYR A 69 -11.33 5.79 -15.30
CA TYR A 69 -11.54 4.59 -14.49
C TYR A 69 -13.01 4.16 -14.47
N ALA A 70 -13.94 5.11 -14.49
CA ALA A 70 -15.38 4.84 -14.58
C ALA A 70 -15.75 4.03 -15.84
N ASP A 71 -15.04 4.23 -16.94
CA ASP A 71 -15.21 3.46 -18.17
C ASP A 71 -14.48 2.11 -18.10
N ALA A 72 -13.27 2.09 -17.52
CA ALA A 72 -12.48 0.88 -17.35
C ALA A 72 -13.21 -0.21 -16.55
N VAL A 73 -14.01 0.15 -15.53
CA VAL A 73 -14.82 -0.80 -14.75
C VAL A 73 -15.88 -1.51 -15.58
N ARG A 74 -16.25 -0.98 -16.75
CA ARG A 74 -17.22 -1.58 -17.68
C ARG A 74 -16.57 -2.34 -18.83
N ALA A 75 -15.26 -2.22 -18.99
CA ALA A 75 -14.53 -2.88 -20.06
C ALA A 75 -14.32 -4.37 -19.73
N ASP A 76 -14.36 -5.22 -20.75
CA ASP A 76 -13.95 -6.62 -20.63
C ASP A 76 -12.41 -6.69 -20.52
N PRO A 77 -11.83 -7.16 -19.40
CA PRO A 77 -10.39 -7.31 -19.28
C PRO A 77 -9.85 -8.52 -20.07
N GLY A 78 -10.72 -9.33 -20.65
CA GLY A 78 -10.37 -10.61 -21.24
C GLY A 78 -9.93 -11.64 -20.19
N ARG A 79 -9.19 -12.65 -20.63
CA ARG A 79 -8.69 -13.71 -19.75
C ARG A 79 -7.39 -13.28 -19.06
N LEU A 80 -7.45 -13.05 -17.75
CA LEU A 80 -6.31 -12.74 -16.89
C LEU A 80 -5.67 -14.00 -16.29
N ARG A 81 -4.39 -13.88 -15.93
CA ARG A 81 -3.68 -14.84 -15.07
C ARG A 81 -3.70 -14.28 -13.65
N VAL A 82 -4.29 -15.01 -12.71
CA VAL A 82 -4.45 -14.59 -11.32
C VAL A 82 -3.67 -15.56 -10.44
N THR A 83 -2.77 -15.00 -9.64
CA THR A 83 -2.12 -15.74 -8.57
C THR A 83 -2.92 -15.61 -7.29
N LEU A 84 -3.16 -16.73 -6.61
CA LEU A 84 -3.85 -16.81 -5.32
C LEU A 84 -2.91 -17.41 -4.27
N THR A 85 -2.93 -16.86 -3.05
CA THR A 85 -2.20 -17.41 -1.91
C THR A 85 -3.03 -17.30 -0.64
N THR A 86 -3.03 -18.36 0.15
CA THR A 86 -3.52 -18.39 1.53
C THR A 86 -2.37 -18.55 2.53
N GLU A 87 -1.12 -18.45 2.06
CA GLU A 87 0.06 -18.51 2.92
C GLU A 87 0.31 -17.16 3.58
N PRO A 88 0.70 -17.13 4.87
CA PRO A 88 1.05 -15.90 5.55
C PRO A 88 2.37 -15.34 5.00
N TRP A 89 2.46 -14.02 4.94
CA TRP A 89 3.68 -13.31 4.56
C TRP A 89 4.67 -13.12 5.71
N GLY A 90 4.19 -13.25 6.95
CA GLY A 90 4.98 -13.09 8.17
C GLY A 90 4.82 -14.27 9.10
N VAL A 91 5.04 -14.04 10.40
CA VAL A 91 4.89 -15.06 11.43
C VAL A 91 3.41 -15.32 11.76
N GLY A 92 3.07 -16.59 12.01
CA GLY A 92 1.72 -17.02 12.36
C GLY A 92 1.01 -17.75 11.22
N ALA A 93 -0.25 -18.10 11.45
CA ALA A 93 -1.10 -18.76 10.45
C ALA A 93 -2.20 -17.81 9.99
N VAL A 94 -2.62 -17.93 8.73
CA VAL A 94 -3.82 -17.25 8.24
C VAL A 94 -5.04 -17.93 8.86
N ASP A 95 -6.00 -17.12 9.33
CA ASP A 95 -7.26 -17.63 9.85
C ASP A 95 -8.00 -18.50 8.80
N ALA A 96 -8.63 -19.57 9.26
CA ALA A 96 -9.28 -20.54 8.37
C ALA A 96 -10.41 -19.90 7.54
N GLN A 97 -11.19 -18.98 8.13
CA GLN A 97 -12.28 -18.29 7.43
C GLN A 97 -11.75 -17.32 6.37
N VAL A 98 -10.61 -16.68 6.64
CA VAL A 98 -9.93 -15.80 5.67
C VAL A 98 -9.37 -16.62 4.49
N SER A 99 -8.77 -17.77 4.79
CA SER A 99 -8.28 -18.70 3.77
C SER A 99 -9.43 -19.21 2.89
N GLU A 100 -10.54 -19.64 3.51
CA GLU A 100 -11.73 -20.12 2.79
C GLU A 100 -12.33 -19.02 1.90
N ALA A 101 -12.51 -17.80 2.40
CA ALA A 101 -13.01 -16.68 1.62
C ALA A 101 -12.12 -16.35 0.42
N THR A 102 -10.80 -16.48 0.59
CA THR A 102 -9.81 -16.28 -0.48
C THR A 102 -9.97 -17.34 -1.57
N VAL A 103 -10.06 -18.62 -1.19
CA VAL A 103 -10.26 -19.74 -2.12
C VAL A 103 -11.56 -19.58 -2.90
N VAL A 104 -12.67 -19.21 -2.23
CA VAL A 104 -13.97 -18.95 -2.88
C VAL A 104 -13.84 -17.85 -3.94
N ALA A 105 -13.13 -16.76 -3.64
CA ALA A 105 -12.88 -15.70 -4.62
C ALA A 105 -12.10 -16.23 -5.84
N GLY A 106 -11.09 -17.08 -5.61
CA GLY A 106 -10.35 -17.77 -6.67
C GLY A 106 -11.25 -18.64 -7.57
N THR A 107 -12.10 -19.47 -6.97
CA THR A 107 -13.05 -20.32 -7.71
C THR A 107 -14.01 -19.49 -8.56
N ILE A 108 -14.49 -18.35 -8.05
CA ILE A 108 -15.35 -17.43 -8.83
C ILE A 108 -14.58 -16.87 -10.02
N LEU A 109 -13.33 -16.44 -9.83
CA LEU A 109 -12.48 -15.90 -10.91
C LEU A 109 -12.19 -16.95 -11.99
N GLU A 110 -11.93 -18.20 -11.60
CA GLU A 110 -11.75 -19.30 -12.54
C GLU A 110 -13.06 -19.59 -13.32
N TRP A 111 -14.20 -19.62 -12.62
CA TRP A 111 -15.51 -19.85 -13.21
C TRP A 111 -15.89 -18.80 -14.27
N ILE A 112 -15.58 -17.53 -14.04
CA ILE A 112 -15.80 -16.45 -15.04
C ILE A 112 -14.76 -16.43 -16.17
N GLY A 113 -13.82 -17.38 -16.19
CA GLY A 113 -12.91 -17.60 -17.31
C GLY A 113 -11.52 -17.00 -17.14
N HIS A 114 -11.04 -16.72 -15.93
CA HIS A 114 -9.63 -16.45 -15.69
C HIS A 114 -8.84 -17.75 -15.49
N THR A 115 -7.51 -17.65 -15.49
CA THR A 115 -6.62 -18.74 -15.11
C THR A 115 -6.10 -18.45 -13.71
N VAL A 116 -6.42 -19.30 -12.74
CA VAL A 116 -6.00 -19.12 -11.35
C VAL A 116 -4.90 -20.12 -11.02
N THR A 117 -3.80 -19.65 -10.43
CA THR A 117 -2.70 -20.49 -9.95
C THR A 117 -2.37 -20.18 -8.51
N GLU A 118 -2.14 -21.24 -7.71
CA GLU A 118 -1.65 -21.09 -6.35
C GLU A 118 -0.15 -20.84 -6.38
N THR A 119 0.26 -19.63 -6.04
CA THR A 119 1.67 -19.26 -5.86
C THR A 119 1.75 -17.98 -5.06
N ARG A 120 2.95 -17.59 -4.63
CA ARG A 120 3.20 -16.30 -3.99
C ARG A 120 4.46 -15.67 -4.55
N PRO A 121 4.47 -14.34 -4.76
CA PRO A 121 5.72 -13.61 -4.92
C PRO A 121 6.72 -13.98 -3.82
N GLN A 122 8.00 -14.07 -4.15
CA GLN A 122 9.04 -14.29 -3.15
C GLN A 122 9.74 -12.96 -2.89
N PHE A 123 9.78 -12.58 -1.62
CA PHE A 123 10.54 -11.43 -1.14
C PHE A 123 11.28 -11.81 0.14
N ASP A 124 12.39 -11.14 0.38
CA ASP A 124 13.11 -11.27 1.64
C ASP A 124 12.31 -10.55 2.74
N ALA A 125 11.99 -11.28 3.81
CA ALA A 125 11.20 -10.75 4.91
C ALA A 125 11.97 -9.68 5.70
N GLU A 126 13.29 -9.80 5.80
CA GLU A 126 14.14 -8.79 6.44
C GLU A 126 14.13 -7.51 5.63
N ASP A 127 14.23 -7.60 4.29
CA ASP A 127 14.13 -6.42 3.41
C ASP A 127 12.76 -5.72 3.52
N VAL A 128 11.67 -6.47 3.66
CA VAL A 128 10.32 -5.89 3.84
C VAL A 128 10.22 -5.16 5.19
N VAL A 129 10.76 -5.74 6.25
CA VAL A 129 10.77 -5.11 7.58
C VAL A 129 11.67 -3.87 7.56
N GLU A 130 12.88 -3.96 6.99
CA GLU A 130 13.82 -2.86 6.86
C GLU A 130 13.21 -1.71 6.04
N ALA A 131 12.59 -2.01 4.89
CA ALA A 131 11.88 -1.01 4.07
C ALA A 131 10.71 -0.34 4.81
N SER A 132 9.99 -1.10 5.66
CA SER A 132 8.87 -0.57 6.44
C SER A 132 9.29 0.48 7.47
N THR A 133 10.58 0.51 7.85
CA THR A 133 11.17 1.54 8.73
C THR A 133 10.98 2.95 8.18
N LEU A 134 10.96 3.13 6.84
CA LEU A 134 10.69 4.44 6.21
C LEU A 134 9.34 5.02 6.64
N THR A 135 8.32 4.17 6.79
CA THR A 135 6.98 4.60 7.21
C THR A 135 6.98 5.05 8.67
N ALA A 136 7.69 4.34 9.54
CA ALA A 136 7.85 4.70 10.95
C ALA A 136 8.58 6.05 11.07
N ILE A 137 9.77 6.17 10.47
CA ILE A 137 10.57 7.40 10.45
C ILE A 137 9.75 8.60 9.97
N ALA A 138 9.01 8.46 8.87
CA ALA A 138 8.22 9.55 8.33
C ALA A 138 7.06 9.97 9.25
N THR A 139 6.34 9.01 9.84
CA THR A 139 5.23 9.27 10.74
C THR A 139 5.71 9.99 12.01
N ASP A 140 6.79 9.49 12.61
CA ASP A 140 7.34 10.04 13.84
C ASP A 140 8.04 11.39 13.61
N ALA A 141 8.73 11.57 12.49
CA ALA A 141 9.29 12.86 12.12
C ALA A 141 8.20 13.94 11.99
N ALA A 142 7.01 13.60 11.48
CA ALA A 142 5.89 14.54 11.43
C ALA A 142 5.44 14.98 12.84
N ILE A 143 5.39 14.05 13.80
CA ILE A 143 5.06 14.33 15.20
C ILE A 143 6.16 15.18 15.87
N LEU A 144 7.43 14.80 15.70
CA LEU A 144 8.58 15.48 16.32
C LEU A 144 8.81 16.89 15.76
N ARG A 145 8.39 17.15 14.51
CA ARG A 145 8.49 18.45 13.85
C ARG A 145 7.22 19.31 14.00
N ALA A 146 6.18 18.79 14.65
CA ALA A 146 4.95 19.55 14.88
C ALA A 146 5.24 20.80 15.74
N PRO A 147 4.62 21.97 15.45
CA PRO A 147 4.82 23.20 16.22
C PRO A 147 4.52 23.04 17.71
N ARG A 148 3.56 22.17 18.04
CA ARG A 148 3.25 21.75 19.40
C ARG A 148 3.43 20.24 19.49
N ARG A 149 4.52 19.82 20.11
CA ARG A 149 4.77 18.40 20.38
C ARG A 149 3.75 17.86 21.38
N PRO A 150 3.25 16.62 21.20
CA PRO A 150 2.40 15.98 22.19
C PRO A 150 3.17 15.76 23.48
N ASP A 151 2.50 15.90 24.62
CA ASP A 151 3.07 15.49 25.90
C ASP A 151 3.20 13.96 25.90
N PRO A 152 4.43 13.41 26.02
CA PRO A 152 4.62 11.97 26.02
C PRO A 152 3.78 11.28 27.10
N ALA A 153 3.51 11.92 28.24
CA ALA A 153 2.71 11.36 29.31
C ALA A 153 1.26 11.07 28.90
N LEU A 154 0.74 11.80 27.92
CA LEU A 154 -0.62 11.66 27.38
C LEU A 154 -0.70 10.70 26.18
N LEU A 155 0.44 10.22 25.67
CA LEU A 155 0.46 9.22 24.61
C LEU A 155 0.18 7.83 25.17
N GLU A 156 -0.54 7.03 24.38
CA GLU A 156 -0.65 5.59 24.58
C GLU A 156 0.74 4.94 24.66
N ALA A 157 0.86 3.85 25.42
CA ALA A 157 2.15 3.21 25.67
C ALA A 157 2.88 2.82 24.36
N VAL A 158 2.15 2.25 23.40
CA VAL A 158 2.71 1.86 22.09
C VAL A 158 3.21 3.07 21.31
N SER A 159 2.41 4.14 21.21
CA SER A 159 2.80 5.36 20.49
C SER A 159 4.02 6.02 21.15
N ARG A 160 4.11 5.95 22.48
CA ARG A 160 5.26 6.46 23.23
C ARG A 160 6.54 5.68 22.91
N THR A 161 6.47 4.35 22.88
CA THR A 161 7.61 3.49 22.53
C THR A 161 8.08 3.73 21.10
N VAL A 162 7.14 3.74 20.13
CA VAL A 162 7.47 4.01 18.72
C VAL A 162 8.13 5.38 18.56
N LEU A 163 7.59 6.41 19.20
CA LEU A 163 8.18 7.76 19.15
C LEU A 163 9.58 7.83 19.80
N GLN A 164 9.86 7.00 20.82
CA GLN A 164 11.18 6.90 21.44
C GLN A 164 12.18 6.19 20.52
N GLU A 165 11.79 5.07 19.93
CA GLU A 165 12.61 4.33 18.95
C GLU A 165 12.94 5.22 17.73
N ALA A 166 11.97 6.01 17.28
CA ALA A 166 12.15 6.88 16.13
C ALA A 166 13.23 7.95 16.33
N GLN A 167 13.47 8.38 17.57
CA GLN A 167 14.53 9.34 17.89
C GLN A 167 15.94 8.72 17.77
N ALA A 168 16.04 7.39 17.75
CA ALA A 168 17.31 6.69 17.60
C ALA A 168 17.69 6.46 16.13
N PHE A 169 16.76 6.60 15.17
CA PHE A 169 17.07 6.44 13.76
C PHE A 169 18.02 7.52 13.24
N THR A 170 18.94 7.08 12.40
CA THR A 170 19.99 7.90 11.77
C THR A 170 19.74 8.04 10.27
N ALA A 171 20.51 8.91 9.62
CA ALA A 171 20.49 9.02 8.16
C ALA A 171 20.94 7.72 7.45
N LEU A 172 21.77 6.90 8.11
CA LEU A 172 22.20 5.62 7.56
C LEU A 172 21.05 4.60 7.56
N ASP A 173 20.21 4.62 8.59
CA ASP A 173 19.02 3.75 8.65
C ASP A 173 18.02 4.11 7.55
N VAL A 174 17.86 5.41 7.24
CA VAL A 174 17.05 5.85 6.09
C VAL A 174 17.61 5.32 4.77
N ALA A 175 18.93 5.40 4.58
CA ALA A 175 19.58 4.92 3.36
C ALA A 175 19.42 3.40 3.19
N ALA A 176 19.67 2.64 4.27
CA ALA A 176 19.50 1.18 4.27
C ALA A 176 18.05 0.79 3.96
N ALA A 177 17.08 1.48 4.55
CA ALA A 177 15.66 1.22 4.30
C ALA A 177 15.21 1.58 2.87
N LEU A 178 15.81 2.59 2.24
CA LEU A 178 15.60 2.88 0.81
C LEU A 178 16.18 1.78 -0.09
N ASP A 179 17.37 1.28 0.22
CA ASP A 179 17.99 0.18 -0.52
C ASP A 179 17.16 -1.11 -0.38
N ALA A 180 16.63 -1.38 0.82
CA ALA A 180 15.72 -2.50 1.07
C ALA A 180 14.41 -2.37 0.28
N GLN A 181 13.80 -1.18 0.27
CA GLN A 181 12.62 -0.89 -0.54
C GLN A 181 12.87 -1.18 -2.03
N HIS A 182 14.05 -0.82 -2.53
CA HIS A 182 14.45 -1.10 -3.91
C HIS A 182 14.57 -2.60 -4.17
N ARG A 183 15.26 -3.35 -3.30
CA ARG A 183 15.38 -4.82 -3.41
C ARG A 183 14.01 -5.50 -3.45
N VAL A 184 13.10 -5.14 -2.53
CA VAL A 184 11.72 -5.68 -2.52
C VAL A 184 10.98 -5.33 -3.80
N THR A 185 11.11 -4.09 -4.28
CA THR A 185 10.40 -3.65 -5.50
C THR A 185 10.90 -4.38 -6.74
N CYS A 186 12.21 -4.70 -6.81
CA CYS A 186 12.82 -5.43 -7.91
C CYS A 186 12.69 -6.95 -7.81
N SER A 187 12.24 -7.51 -6.69
CA SER A 187 12.23 -8.97 -6.48
C SER A 187 11.13 -9.69 -7.27
N SER A 188 10.16 -8.96 -7.84
CA SER A 188 9.13 -9.55 -8.69
C SER A 188 9.71 -9.85 -10.10
N PRO A 189 9.49 -11.04 -10.67
CA PRO A 189 10.03 -11.41 -11.99
C PRO A 189 9.52 -10.53 -13.16
N ASP A 190 8.44 -9.76 -12.95
CA ASP A 190 7.90 -8.80 -13.92
C ASP A 190 8.41 -7.36 -13.69
N SER A 191 9.27 -7.12 -12.68
CA SER A 191 9.86 -5.80 -12.44
C SER A 191 10.98 -5.57 -13.45
N ILE A 192 10.73 -4.70 -14.42
CA ILE A 192 11.81 -4.14 -15.25
C ILE A 192 12.60 -3.18 -14.34
N CYS A 193 13.53 -3.71 -13.55
CA CYS A 193 14.54 -2.87 -12.91
C CYS A 193 15.63 -2.59 -13.97
N SER A 194 15.53 -1.38 -14.54
CA SER A 194 16.55 -0.78 -15.42
C SER A 194 17.50 0.05 -14.59
#